data_AF-A0A133XRC3-F1
#
_entry.id   AF-A0A133XRC3-F1
#
_cell.length_a   1.000
_cell.length_b   1.000
_cell.length_c   1.000
_cell.angle_alpha   90.00
_cell.angle_beta   90.00
_cell.angle_gamma   90.00
#
_symmetry.space_group_name_H-M   'P 1'
#
loop_
_entity.id
_entity.type
_entity.pdbx_description
1 polymer ?
#
loop_
_entity_poly.entity_id
_entity_poly.type
_entity_poly.pdbx_seq_one_letter_code
_entity_poly.pdbx_strand_id
1 'polypeptide(L)'
;MTSYLLKNLLDGDIKVLYHLVYEYDKGVRPFVLYTMDKHYLPLAKKKLEAYSIDYFILDVEKSNSINIFFGEKNCVTLMREMLQRKSIDQLSPEEDFILGAILGYDIPKQCARYCQRKKISLQENAVSSPGVDKEAI
;
A
#
# COMPACT_ATOMS: atom_id res chain seq x y z
N MET A 1 25.29 19.73 17.84
CA MET A 1 25.71 20.30 16.53
C MET A 1 25.73 19.26 15.39
N THR A 2 25.97 17.98 15.69
CA THR A 2 26.02 16.87 14.71
C THR A 2 24.67 16.45 14.09
N SER A 3 23.56 16.61 14.81
CA SER A 3 22.22 16.20 14.34
C SER A 3 21.67 17.04 13.16
N TYR A 4 22.02 18.33 13.09
CA TYR A 4 21.51 19.24 12.05
C TYR A 4 22.23 19.12 10.70
N LEU A 5 23.53 18.79 10.71
CA LEU A 5 24.29 18.52 9.48
C LEU A 5 23.87 17.22 8.81
N LEU A 6 23.59 16.17 9.61
CA LEU A 6 23.01 14.92 9.10
C LEU A 6 21.64 15.14 8.44
N LYS A 7 20.80 16.03 8.98
CA LYS A 7 19.49 16.35 8.37
C LYS A 7 19.60 16.95 6.96
N ASN A 8 20.68 17.66 6.62
CA ASN A 8 20.85 18.29 5.31
C ASN A 8 21.49 17.38 4.25
N LEU A 9 22.15 16.29 4.68
CA LEU A 9 22.76 15.28 3.79
C LEU A 9 21.84 14.11 3.43
N LEU A 10 20.67 14.02 4.06
CA LEU A 10 19.70 12.97 3.75
C LEU A 10 18.93 13.32 2.47
N ASP A 11 18.83 12.35 1.58
CA ASP A 11 18.03 12.41 0.37
C ASP A 11 16.55 12.68 0.69
N GLY A 12 15.83 13.25 -0.28
CA GLY A 12 14.42 13.60 -0.18
C GLY A 12 13.56 12.42 0.29
N ASP A 13 13.81 11.22 -0.22
CA ASP A 13 13.03 10.03 0.14
C ASP A 13 13.11 9.69 1.63
N ILE A 14 14.30 9.76 2.23
CA ILE A 14 14.48 9.51 3.66
C ILE A 14 13.84 10.61 4.50
N LYS A 15 13.92 11.87 4.05
CA LYS A 15 13.27 12.98 4.75
C LYS A 15 11.76 12.80 4.77
N VAL A 16 11.15 12.39 3.66
CA VAL A 16 9.72 12.09 3.56
C VAL A 16 9.37 10.92 4.48
N LEU A 17 10.11 9.81 4.46
CA LEU A 17 9.88 8.70 5.37
C LEU A 17 9.90 9.13 6.83
N TYR A 18 10.89 9.93 7.24
CA TYR A 18 11.01 10.39 8.63
C TYR A 18 9.87 11.32 9.03
N HIS A 19 9.39 12.14 8.10
CA HIS A 19 8.20 12.96 8.30
C HIS A 19 6.96 12.09 8.49
N LEU A 20 6.77 11.04 7.68
CA LEU A 20 5.64 10.12 7.82
C LEU A 20 5.68 9.33 9.14
N VAL A 21 6.87 8.91 9.59
CA VAL A 21 7.04 8.31 10.93
C VAL A 21 6.67 9.29 12.04
N TYR A 22 6.99 10.56 11.88
CA TYR A 22 6.59 11.61 12.82
C TYR A 22 5.07 11.84 12.81
N GLU A 23 4.42 11.88 11.65
CA GLU A 23 2.96 11.98 11.54
C GLU A 23 2.25 10.80 12.23
N TYR A 24 2.79 9.58 12.06
CA TYR A 24 2.29 8.39 12.75
C TYR A 24 2.44 8.52 14.29
N ASP A 25 3.62 8.90 14.78
CA ASP A 25 3.88 9.13 16.21
C ASP A 25 2.93 10.16 16.83
N LYS A 26 2.54 11.19 16.06
CA LYS A 26 1.56 12.20 16.49
C LYS A 26 0.10 11.79 16.33
N GLY A 27 -0.16 10.58 15.84
CA GLY A 27 -1.52 10.08 15.62
C GLY A 27 -2.27 10.79 14.49
N VAL A 28 -1.56 11.46 13.57
CA VAL A 28 -2.16 12.12 12.41
C VAL A 28 -2.70 11.09 11.42
N ARG A 29 -1.96 9.98 11.25
CA ARG A 29 -2.34 8.86 10.39
C ARG A 29 -2.06 7.55 11.11
N PRO A 30 -3.05 6.66 11.28
CA PRO A 30 -2.85 5.39 11.99
C PRO A 30 -2.12 4.34 11.13
N PHE A 31 -2.02 4.57 9.82
CA PHE A 31 -1.38 3.66 8.88
C PHE A 31 -0.85 4.41 7.66
N VAL A 32 0.31 3.98 7.16
CA VAL A 32 1.02 4.65 6.06
C VAL A 32 1.48 3.62 5.03
N LEU A 33 1.30 3.96 3.75
CA LEU A 33 1.97 3.36 2.61
C LEU A 33 2.93 4.40 2.02
N TYR A 34 4.20 4.03 1.87
CA TYR A 34 5.19 4.86 1.20
C TYR A 34 6.03 4.05 0.22
N THR A 35 6.19 4.56 -0.99
CA THR A 35 7.04 3.98 -2.03
C THR A 35 8.38 4.69 -2.05
N MET A 36 9.47 3.94 -1.99
CA MET A 36 10.84 4.49 -1.98
C MET A 36 11.82 3.52 -2.64
N ASP A 37 13.02 3.99 -2.99
CA ASP A 37 14.05 3.10 -3.53
C ASP A 37 14.55 2.11 -2.46
N LYS A 38 14.78 0.87 -2.89
CA LYS A 38 15.22 -0.26 -2.05
C LYS A 38 16.54 -0.01 -1.34
N HIS A 39 17.45 0.80 -1.86
CA HIS A 39 18.71 1.09 -1.19
C HIS A 39 18.54 1.78 0.17
N TYR A 40 17.41 2.46 0.37
CA TYR A 40 17.05 3.09 1.64
C TYR A 40 16.39 2.16 2.65
N LEU A 41 16.07 0.91 2.28
CA LEU A 41 15.42 -0.06 3.17
C LEU A 41 16.13 -0.26 4.52
N PRO A 42 17.47 -0.36 4.60
CA PRO A 42 18.15 -0.53 5.89
C PRO A 42 17.93 0.66 6.84
N LEU A 43 17.93 1.89 6.29
CA LEU A 43 17.67 3.10 7.07
C LEU A 43 16.20 3.16 7.51
N ALA A 44 15.29 2.76 6.62
CA ALA A 44 13.86 2.72 6.93
C ALA A 44 13.55 1.76 8.07
N LYS A 45 14.04 0.51 8.00
CA LYS A 45 13.88 -0.49 9.07
C LYS A 45 14.41 0.01 10.40
N LYS A 46 15.65 0.51 10.41
CA LYS A 46 16.28 1.06 11.62
C LYS A 46 15.43 2.16 12.27
N LYS A 47 14.84 3.03 11.46
CA LYS A 47 13.98 4.11 11.96
C LYS A 47 12.66 3.57 12.55
N LEU A 48 11.99 2.65 11.85
CA LEU A 48 10.72 2.07 12.30
C LEU A 48 10.90 1.24 13.58
N GLU A 49 11.94 0.40 13.62
CA GLU A 49 12.32 -0.40 14.80
C GLU A 49 12.65 0.47 16.02
N ALA A 50 13.36 1.60 15.82
CA ALA A 50 13.68 2.53 16.90
C ALA A 50 12.44 3.18 17.54
N TYR A 51 11.31 3.23 16.82
CA TYR A 51 10.04 3.75 17.31
C TYR A 51 9.06 2.62 17.66
N SER A 52 9.49 1.36 17.59
CA SER A 52 8.65 0.17 17.82
C SER A 52 7.38 0.17 16.95
N ILE A 53 7.52 0.57 15.68
CA ILE A 53 6.43 0.62 14.71
C ILE A 53 6.43 -0.68 13.90
N ASP A 54 5.30 -1.38 13.88
CA ASP A 54 5.11 -2.56 13.02
C ASP A 54 5.12 -2.17 11.54
N TYR A 55 5.69 -3.02 10.69
CA TYR A 55 5.78 -2.77 9.26
C TYR A 55 5.78 -4.03 8.39
N PHE A 56 5.42 -3.83 7.12
CA PHE A 56 5.43 -4.83 6.05
C PHE A 56 6.08 -4.21 4.80
N ILE A 57 6.94 -4.98 4.13
CA ILE A 57 7.68 -4.55 2.93
C ILE A 57 7.19 -5.40 1.76
N LEU A 58 6.86 -4.73 0.66
CA LEU A 58 6.50 -5.36 -0.61
C LEU A 58 7.39 -4.81 -1.72
N ASP A 59 8.12 -5.67 -2.42
CA ASP A 59 8.90 -5.26 -3.59
C ASP A 59 7.97 -4.85 -4.74
N VAL A 60 8.31 -3.77 -5.46
CA VAL A 60 7.55 -3.33 -6.64
C VAL A 60 8.12 -4.00 -7.88
N GLU A 61 7.31 -4.81 -8.56
CA GLU A 61 7.75 -5.54 -9.75
C GLU A 61 8.36 -4.61 -10.80
N LYS A 62 9.44 -5.10 -11.45
CA LYS A 62 10.12 -4.41 -12.56
C LYS A 62 10.72 -3.04 -12.20
N SER A 63 10.91 -2.75 -10.91
CA SER A 63 11.58 -1.53 -10.45
C SER A 63 12.53 -1.83 -9.28
N ASN A 64 13.42 -0.90 -8.95
CA ASN A 64 14.23 -0.96 -7.72
C ASN A 64 13.52 -0.33 -6.51
N SER A 65 12.20 -0.17 -6.58
CA SER A 65 11.40 0.46 -5.54
C SER A 65 10.73 -0.59 -4.66
N ILE A 66 10.43 -0.19 -3.43
CA ILE A 66 9.69 -0.97 -2.45
C ILE A 66 8.52 -0.14 -1.92
N ASN A 67 7.43 -0.83 -1.61
CA ASN A 67 6.34 -0.30 -0.81
C ASN A 67 6.57 -0.68 0.65
N ILE A 68 6.68 0.32 1.50
CA ILE A 68 6.74 0.16 2.95
C ILE A 68 5.38 0.52 3.51
N PHE A 69 4.75 -0.47 4.14
CA PHE A 69 3.55 -0.31 4.94
C PHE A 69 3.94 -0.26 6.41
N PHE A 70 3.50 0.73 7.16
CA PHE A 70 3.75 0.77 8.60
C PHE A 70 2.61 1.43 9.36
N GLY A 71 2.42 1.02 10.61
CA GLY A 71 1.41 1.60 11.48
C GLY A 71 0.93 0.63 12.56
N GLU A 72 -0.36 0.66 12.85
CA GLU A 72 -0.98 -0.24 13.83
C GLU A 72 -0.83 -1.72 13.42
N LYS A 73 -0.53 -2.58 14.40
CA LYS A 73 -0.16 -3.98 14.21
C LYS A 73 -1.19 -4.82 13.45
N ASN A 74 -2.47 -4.67 13.76
CA ASN A 74 -3.54 -5.41 13.08
C ASN A 74 -3.69 -4.93 11.63
N CYS A 75 -3.58 -3.63 11.38
CA CYS A 75 -3.54 -3.09 10.01
C CYS A 75 -2.35 -3.64 9.20
N VAL A 76 -1.16 -3.71 9.80
CA VAL A 76 0.03 -4.30 9.16
C VAL A 76 -0.15 -5.79 8.89
N THR A 77 -0.69 -6.54 9.85
CA THR A 77 -0.97 -7.97 9.69
C THR A 77 -1.96 -8.21 8.55
N LEU A 78 -3.04 -7.45 8.51
CA LEU A 78 -4.05 -7.52 7.46
C LEU A 78 -3.43 -7.23 6.08
N MET A 79 -2.63 -6.16 5.93
CA MET A 79 -1.96 -5.86 4.67
C MET A 79 -0.98 -6.95 4.25
N ARG A 80 -0.24 -7.52 5.20
CA ARG A 80 0.68 -8.63 4.93
C ARG A 80 -0.07 -9.84 4.38
N GLU A 81 -1.20 -10.20 4.96
CA GLU A 81 -2.01 -11.34 4.51
C GLU A 81 -2.65 -11.08 3.13
N MET A 82 -3.20 -9.87 2.93
CA MET A 82 -3.82 -9.48 1.67
C MET A 82 -2.81 -9.43 0.52
N LEU A 83 -1.59 -8.93 0.75
CA LEU A 83 -0.58 -8.72 -0.30
C LEU A 83 0.51 -9.80 -0.33
N GLN A 84 0.38 -10.88 0.45
CA GLN A 84 1.42 -11.92 0.53
C GLN A 84 1.75 -12.57 -0.81
N ARG A 85 0.77 -12.66 -1.72
CA ARG A 85 0.88 -13.38 -3.00
C ARG A 85 0.52 -12.52 -4.21
N LYS A 86 0.41 -11.21 -4.03
CA LYS A 86 -0.02 -10.30 -5.09
C LYS A 86 0.52 -8.89 -4.90
N SER A 87 0.66 -8.20 -6.02
CA SER A 87 1.01 -6.78 -6.06
C SER A 87 -0.22 -5.91 -5.82
N ILE A 88 0.00 -4.61 -5.54
CA ILE A 88 -1.10 -3.66 -5.25
C ILE A 88 -2.05 -3.49 -6.44
N ASP A 89 -1.54 -3.62 -7.67
CA ASP A 89 -2.33 -3.54 -8.90
C ASP A 89 -3.28 -4.73 -9.10
N GLN A 90 -3.05 -5.84 -8.40
CA GLN A 90 -3.86 -7.07 -8.49
C GLN A 90 -4.95 -7.16 -7.40
N LEU A 91 -5.15 -6.10 -6.61
CA LEU A 91 -6.18 -6.08 -5.57
C LEU A 91 -7.58 -6.12 -6.16
N SER A 92 -8.46 -6.94 -5.57
CA SER A 92 -9.89 -6.93 -5.89
C SER A 92 -10.53 -5.57 -5.50
N PRO A 93 -11.72 -5.25 -6.02
CA PRO A 93 -12.42 -4.02 -5.61
C PRO A 93 -12.62 -3.93 -4.09
N GLU A 94 -12.93 -5.05 -3.42
CA GLU A 94 -13.07 -5.14 -1.96
C GLU A 94 -11.75 -4.88 -1.24
N GLU A 95 -10.66 -5.46 -1.72
CA GLU A 95 -9.34 -5.32 -1.10
C GLU A 95 -8.78 -3.91 -1.25
N ASP A 96 -8.98 -3.29 -2.40
CA ASP A 96 -8.65 -1.88 -2.65
C ASP A 96 -9.52 -0.93 -1.82
N PHE A 97 -10.78 -1.29 -1.58
CA PHE A 97 -11.63 -0.55 -0.65
C PHE A 97 -11.05 -0.59 0.77
N ILE A 98 -10.70 -1.78 1.26
CA ILE A 98 -10.09 -1.99 2.59
C ILE A 98 -8.77 -1.24 2.71
N LEU A 99 -7.88 -1.37 1.72
CA LEU A 99 -6.60 -0.66 1.69
C LEU A 99 -6.81 0.86 1.80
N GLY A 100 -7.71 1.43 0.99
CA GLY A 100 -7.96 2.86 1.02
C GLY A 100 -8.61 3.33 2.33
N ALA A 101 -9.50 2.53 2.93
CA ALA A 101 -10.09 2.85 4.23
C ALA A 101 -9.03 2.87 5.34
N ILE A 102 -8.11 1.90 5.35
CA ILE A 102 -7.01 1.83 6.31
C ILE A 102 -6.03 3.00 6.14
N LEU A 103 -5.77 3.44 4.90
CA LEU A 103 -4.99 4.64 4.61
C LEU A 103 -5.69 5.95 4.98
N GLY A 104 -6.95 5.89 5.45
CA GLY A 104 -7.72 7.05 5.88
C GLY A 104 -8.36 7.83 4.73
N TYR A 105 -8.61 7.19 3.58
CA TYR A 105 -9.40 7.81 2.51
C TYR A 105 -10.87 7.94 2.90
N ASP A 106 -11.49 8.99 2.36
CA ASP A 106 -12.90 9.30 2.58
C ASP A 106 -13.80 8.13 2.13
N ILE A 107 -14.62 7.62 3.05
CA ILE A 107 -15.49 6.46 2.81
C ILE A 107 -16.45 6.68 1.63
N PRO A 108 -17.17 7.83 1.52
CA PRO A 108 -17.97 8.12 0.33
C PRO A 108 -17.19 8.04 -1.00
N LYS A 109 -15.97 8.59 -1.07
CA LYS A 109 -15.12 8.47 -2.27
C LYS A 109 -14.72 7.02 -2.56
N GLN A 110 -14.39 6.25 -1.53
CA GLN A 110 -14.08 4.83 -1.66
C GLN A 110 -15.30 4.03 -2.14
N CYS A 111 -16.51 4.36 -1.69
CA CYS A 111 -17.75 3.74 -2.18
C CYS A 111 -17.95 3.98 -3.68
N ALA A 112 -17.77 5.23 -4.13
CA ALA A 112 -17.88 5.58 -5.54
C ALA A 112 -16.86 4.81 -6.40
N ARG A 113 -15.59 4.78 -5.96
CA ARG A 113 -14.51 4.03 -6.61
C ARG A 113 -14.81 2.52 -6.67
N TYR A 114 -15.29 1.93 -5.57
CA TYR A 114 -15.67 0.53 -5.51
C TYR A 114 -16.77 0.18 -6.52
N CYS A 115 -17.86 0.95 -6.55
CA CYS A 115 -18.96 0.73 -7.49
C CYS A 115 -18.50 0.84 -8.95
N GLN A 116 -17.58 1.76 -9.25
CA GLN A 116 -17.00 1.89 -10.58
C GLN A 116 -16.18 0.66 -10.97
N ARG A 117 -15.26 0.21 -10.10
CA ARG A 117 -14.42 -0.98 -10.37
C ARG A 117 -15.26 -2.25 -10.52
N LYS A 118 -16.32 -2.41 -9.72
CA LYS A 118 -17.23 -3.56 -9.84
C LYS A 118 -17.93 -3.62 -11.19
N LYS A 119 -18.41 -2.49 -11.72
CA LYS A 119 -19.05 -2.45 -13.05
C LYS A 119 -18.08 -2.91 -14.15
N ILE A 120 -16.84 -2.46 -14.10
CA ILE A 120 -15.79 -2.85 -15.07
C ILE A 120 -15.54 -4.36 -15.00
N SER A 121 -15.36 -4.91 -13.79
CA SER A 121 -15.11 -6.35 -13.61
C SER A 121 -16.28 -7.24 -14.09
N LEU A 122 -17.53 -6.75 -14.00
CA LEU A 122 -18.69 -7.49 -14.49
C LEU A 122 -18.78 -7.48 -16.02
N GLN A 123 -18.33 -6.41 -16.67
CA GLN A 123 -18.30 -6.30 -18.12
C GLN A 123 -17.17 -7.17 -18.73
N GLU A 124 -16.00 -7.23 -18.09
CA GLU A 124 -14.89 -8.09 -18.52
C GLU A 124 -15.24 -9.59 -18.47
N ASN A 125 -16.02 -10.02 -17.46
CA ASN A 125 -16.47 -11.41 -17.33
C ASN A 125 -17.57 -11.80 -18.33
N ALA A 126 -18.33 -10.83 -18.87
CA ALA A 126 -19.37 -11.10 -19.86
C ALA A 126 -18.81 -11.33 -21.28
N VAL A 127 -17.57 -10.89 -21.55
CA VAL A 127 -16.92 -10.99 -22.87
C VAL A 127 -16.08 -12.27 -23.00
N SER A 128 -15.75 -12.94 -21.90
CA SER A 128 -14.88 -14.13 -21.86
C SER A 128 -15.59 -15.49 -21.89
N SER A 129 -16.90 -15.54 -22.20
CA SER A 129 -17.65 -16.79 -22.41
C SER A 129 -18.00 -16.98 -23.91
N PRO A 130 -17.22 -17.73 -24.71
CA PRO A 130 -17.65 -18.19 -26.03
C PRO A 130 -18.67 -19.33 -25.89
N GLY A 131 -19.62 -19.35 -26.81
CA GLY A 131 -20.89 -20.08 -26.74
C GLY A 131 -20.80 -21.59 -26.54
N VAL A 132 -21.70 -22.09 -25.70
CA VAL A 132 -22.12 -23.49 -25.64
C VAL A 132 -22.91 -23.83 -26.91
N ASP A 133 -22.54 -24.97 -27.47
CA ASP A 133 -23.10 -25.71 -28.61
C ASP A 133 -24.57 -25.43 -28.93
N LYS A 134 -24.81 -25.04 -30.19
CA LYS A 134 -26.10 -25.24 -30.86
C LYS A 134 -25.86 -25.98 -32.15
N GLU A 135 -25.93 -27.30 -32.09
CA GLU A 135 -26.45 -28.12 -33.18
C GLU A 135 -27.08 -29.37 -32.56
N ALA A 136 -28.38 -29.24 -32.30
CA ALA A 136 -29.27 -30.35 -32.01
C ALA A 136 -30.32 -30.38 -33.12
N ILE A 137 -30.36 -31.53 -33.80
CA ILE A 137 -31.41 -32.05 -34.71
C ILE A 137 -31.41 -31.49 -36.13
#